data_AF-A0A4S2SBD8-F1
#
_entry.id   AF-A0A4S2SBD8-F1
#
_cell.length_a   1.000
_cell.length_b   1.000
_cell.length_c   1.000
_cell.angle_alpha   90.00
_cell.angle_beta   90.00
_cell.angle_gamma   90.00
#
_symmetry.space_group_name_H-M   'P 1'
#
loop_
_entity.id
_entity.type
_entity.pdbx_description
1 polymer ?
#
loop_
_entity_poly.entity_id
_entity_poly.type
_entity_poly.pdbx_seq_one_letter_code
_entity_poly.pdbx_strand_id
1 'polypeptide(L)' 'RSDSEAVELPHHHVLINLSGNTPEHFARFERMFEIISSDEADKAAGRDRYRFYKERGYPLSHFVAD' A
#
# COMPACT_ATOMS: atom_id res chain seq x y z
N ARG A 1 1.70 -10.64 20.73
CA ARG A 1 1.20 -11.66 19.79
C ARG A 1 -0.28 -11.38 19.63
N SER A 2 -0.66 -10.68 18.57
CA SER A 2 -2.08 -10.45 18.27
C SER A 2 -2.41 -11.44 17.17
N ASP A 3 -3.30 -12.37 17.47
CA ASP A 3 -3.86 -13.28 16.50
C ASP A 3 -4.60 -12.44 15.45
N SER A 4 -3.94 -12.19 14.32
CA SER A 4 -4.62 -11.77 13.11
C SER A 4 -5.24 -13.05 12.56
N GLU A 5 -6.42 -13.41 13.07
CA GLU A 5 -7.28 -14.39 12.39
C GLU A 5 -7.38 -13.92 10.95
N ALA A 6 -6.85 -14.71 10.03
CA ALA A 6 -6.90 -14.44 8.61
C ALA A 6 -8.37 -14.58 8.17
N VAL A 7 -9.14 -13.50 8.38
CA VAL A 7 -10.48 -13.38 7.83
C VAL A 7 -10.33 -13.49 6.32
N GLU A 8 -10.88 -14.55 5.74
CA GLU A 8 -11.08 -14.63 4.28
C GLU A 8 -12.07 -13.54 3.90
N LEU A 9 -11.54 -12.36 3.59
CA LEU A 9 -12.32 -11.26 3.06
C LEU A 9 -12.66 -11.62 1.60
N PRO A 10 -13.95 -11.76 1.24
CA PRO A 10 -14.36 -12.13 -0.11
C PRO A 10 -14.03 -11.05 -1.16
N HIS A 11 -13.44 -9.94 -0.75
CA HIS A 11 -13.17 -8.77 -1.56
C HIS A 11 -11.65 -8.62 -1.78
N HIS A 12 -11.17 -9.11 -2.92
CA HIS A 12 -9.77 -8.96 -3.36
C HIS A 12 -9.61 -7.95 -4.51
N HIS A 13 -10.63 -7.13 -4.79
CA HIS A 13 -10.55 -6.18 -5.89
C HIS A 13 -9.67 -4.96 -5.57
N VAL A 14 -9.81 -4.39 -4.37
CA VAL A 14 -9.14 -3.14 -4.00
C VAL A 14 -8.69 -3.16 -2.54
N LEU A 15 -7.44 -2.77 -2.31
CA LEU A 15 -6.89 -2.41 -1.00
C LEU A 15 -6.61 -0.91 -0.94
N ILE A 16 -7.02 -0.25 0.15
CA ILE A 16 -6.61 1.13 0.44
C ILE A 16 -5.73 1.09 1.68
N ASN A 17 -4.44 1.39 1.52
CA ASN A 17 -3.51 1.51 2.63
C ASN A 17 -3.48 2.95 3.14
N LEU A 18 -3.80 3.13 4.41
CA LEU A 18 -3.72 4.41 5.12
C LEU A 18 -2.58 4.43 6.16
N SER A 19 -1.78 3.36 6.20
CA SER A 19 -0.66 3.24 7.14
C SER A 19 0.67 3.59 6.47
N GLY A 20 1.67 3.94 7.27
CA GLY A 20 3.05 4.15 6.80
C GLY A 20 3.81 2.87 6.46
N ASN A 21 3.17 1.70 6.54
CA ASN A 21 3.80 0.40 6.33
C ASN A 21 3.25 -0.28 5.09
N THR A 22 4.04 -1.17 4.48
CA THR A 22 3.55 -2.06 3.42
C THR A 22 2.58 -3.09 4.03
N PRO A 23 1.33 -3.18 3.55
CA PRO A 23 0.38 -4.15 4.06
C PRO A 23 0.84 -5.59 3.79
N GLU A 24 0.68 -6.47 4.77
CA GLU A 24 0.92 -7.89 4.54
C GLU A 24 -0.04 -8.44 3.48
N HIS A 25 0.47 -9.30 2.60
CA HIS A 25 -0.29 -9.94 1.53
C HIS A 25 -1.00 -8.98 0.56
N PHE A 26 -0.54 -7.73 0.39
CA PHE A 26 -1.11 -6.78 -0.57
C PHE A 26 -1.21 -7.34 -2.01
N ALA A 27 -0.30 -8.26 -2.37
CA ALA A 27 -0.25 -8.90 -3.67
C ALA A 27 -1.47 -9.78 -4.00
N ARG A 28 -2.35 -10.08 -3.01
CA ARG A 28 -3.61 -10.79 -3.25
C ARG A 28 -4.68 -9.90 -3.89
N PHE A 29 -4.51 -8.57 -3.82
CA PHE A 29 -5.48 -7.61 -4.34
C PHE A 29 -5.18 -7.25 -5.79
N GLU A 30 -6.22 -7.10 -6.61
CA GLU A 30 -6.08 -6.68 -8.02
C GLU A 30 -5.55 -5.25 -8.14
N ARG A 31 -5.93 -4.37 -7.20
CA ARG A 31 -5.49 -2.98 -7.12
C ARG A 31 -5.19 -2.57 -5.69
N MET A 32 -4.19 -1.73 -5.53
CA MET A 32 -3.86 -1.10 -4.25
C MET A 32 -3.68 0.40 -4.44
N PHE A 33 -4.29 1.17 -3.54
CA PHE A 33 -4.10 2.61 -3.43
C PHE A 33 -3.45 2.91 -2.09
N GLU A 34 -2.50 3.83 -2.10
CA GLU A 34 -1.92 4.39 -0.87
C GLU A 34 -2.17 5.89 -0.84
N ILE A 35 -2.55 6.39 0.33
CA ILE A 35 -2.70 7.83 0.56
C ILE A 35 -1.48 8.30 1.35
N ILE A 36 -0.74 9.23 0.76
CA ILE A 36 0.44 9.84 1.38
C ILE A 36 0.07 11.27 1.75
N SER A 37 0.26 11.63 3.01
CA SER A 37 0.04 12.99 3.49
C SER A 37 1.14 13.95 3.03
N SER A 38 0.94 15.24 3.29
CA SER A 38 1.94 16.27 2.99
C SER A 38 3.14 16.26 3.95
N ASP A 39 3.11 15.45 5.02
CA ASP A 39 4.20 15.34 5.99
C ASP A 39 5.47 14.74 5.35
N GLU A 40 6.63 15.27 5.69
CA GLU A 40 7.90 14.87 5.06
C GLU A 40 8.34 13.45 5.45
N ALA A 41 8.06 13.00 6.67
CA ALA A 41 8.37 11.65 7.08
C ALA A 41 7.47 10.64 6.36
N ASP A 42 6.19 10.98 6.19
CA ASP A 42 5.24 10.15 5.45
C ASP A 42 5.57 10.09 3.95
N LYS A 43 5.97 11.21 3.34
CA LYS A 43 6.50 11.22 1.96
C LYS A 43 7.75 10.36 1.82
N ALA A 44 8.67 10.41 2.79
CA ALA A 44 9.87 9.58 2.78
C ALA A 44 9.52 8.09 2.81
N ALA A 45 8.65 7.67 3.75
CA ALA A 45 8.16 6.31 3.83
C ALA A 45 7.43 5.88 2.54
N GLY A 46 6.59 6.75 1.98
CA GLY A 46 5.91 6.52 0.70
C GLY A 46 6.87 6.29 -0.47
N ARG A 47 7.97 7.07 -0.56
CA ARG A 47 9.02 6.87 -1.56
C ARG A 47 9.71 5.50 -1.41
N ASP A 48 9.91 5.05 -0.18
CA ASP A 48 10.53 3.74 0.08
C ASP A 48 9.62 2.60 -0.38
N ARG A 49 8.33 2.67 -0.05
CA ARG A 49 7.33 1.69 -0.52
C ARG A 49 7.18 1.72 -2.04
N TYR A 50 7.14 2.91 -2.65
CA TYR A 50 7.08 3.05 -4.11
C TYR A 50 8.26 2.36 -4.80
N ARG A 51 9.50 2.55 -4.28
CA ARG A 51 10.69 1.86 -4.78
C ARG A 51 10.57 0.34 -4.62
N PHE A 52 10.17 -0.13 -3.43
CA PHE A 52 9.96 -1.54 -3.15
C PHE A 52 9.00 -2.23 -4.14
N TYR A 53 7.89 -1.58 -4.51
CA TYR A 53 6.96 -2.10 -5.50
C TYR A 53 7.52 -2.04 -6.92
N LYS A 54 8.22 -0.95 -7.27
CA LYS A 54 8.82 -0.77 -8.60
C LYS A 54 9.85 -1.86 -8.90
N GLU A 55 10.71 -2.17 -7.93
CA GLU A 55 11.72 -3.24 -8.03
C GLU A 55 11.13 -4.63 -8.24
N ARG A 56 9.87 -4.85 -7.82
CA ARG A 56 9.14 -6.10 -8.02
C ARG A 56 8.31 -6.13 -9.31
N GLY A 57 8.38 -5.07 -10.11
CA GLY A 57 7.74 -5.01 -11.43
C GLY A 57 6.25 -4.69 -11.40
N TYR A 58 5.71 -4.18 -10.29
CA TYR A 58 4.31 -3.77 -10.24
C TYR A 58 4.06 -2.54 -11.14
N PRO A 59 2.92 -2.47 -11.84
CA PRO A 59 2.52 -1.27 -12.56
C PRO A 59 2.16 -0.18 -11.55
N LEU A 60 2.88 0.94 -11.59
CA LEU A 60 2.71 2.04 -10.64
C LEU A 60 2.21 3.30 -11.33
N SER A 61 1.36 4.04 -10.63
CA SER A 61 0.93 5.38 -11.00
C SER A 61 1.03 6.28 -9.77
N HIS A 62 1.34 7.56 -9.99
CA HIS A 62 1.47 8.56 -8.94
C HIS A 62 0.63 9.78 -9.32
N PHE A 63 -0.23 10.21 -8.40
CA PHE A 63 -1.11 11.36 -8.57
C PHE A 63 -0.90 12.31 -7.39
N VAL A 64 -0.84 13.60 -7.68
CA VAL A 64 -0.83 14.66 -6.67
C VAL A 64 -2.22 15.27 -6.68
N ALA A 65 -2.86 15.37 -5.52
CA ALA A 65 -4.11 16.09 -5.39
C ALA A 65 -3.82 17.60 -5.28
N ASP A 66 -4.49 18.39 -6.13
CA ASP A 66 -4.47 19.86 -6.10
C ASP A 66 -5.40 20.42 -5.00
#